data_AF-A0A7K9K1X6-F1
#
_entry.id   AF-A0A7K9K1X6-F1
#
_cell.length_a   1.000
_cell.length_b   1.000
_cell.length_c   1.000
_cell.angle_alpha   90.00
_cell.angle_beta   90.00
_cell.angle_gamma   90.00
#
_symmetry.space_group_name_H-M   'P 1'
#
loop_
_entity.id
_entity.type
_entity.pdbx_description
1 polymer ?
#
loop_
_entity_poly.entity_id
_entity_poly.type
_entity_poly.pdbx_seq_one_letter_code
_entity_poly.pdbx_strand_id
1 'polypeptide(L)'
;TTPAALERFTVNFTITNLRYTSDLENPDSAKPGSHRDETRVDAVCTYSKEPSAAPLDRVGLYHQVSNKTRGITQLGPYSLDKDSLYVNG
;
A
#
# COMPACT_ATOMS: atom_id res chain seq x y z
N THR A 1 -9.64 -30.37 -9.80
CA THR A 1 -8.74 -29.26 -9.41
C THR A 1 -9.57 -28.02 -9.27
N THR A 2 -9.83 -27.58 -8.03
CA THR A 2 -10.58 -26.33 -7.79
C THR A 2 -9.69 -25.15 -8.19
N PRO A 3 -10.15 -24.20 -9.00
CA PRO A 3 -9.32 -23.07 -9.40
C PRO A 3 -9.01 -22.19 -8.19
N ALA A 4 -7.76 -21.76 -8.04
CA ALA A 4 -7.36 -20.80 -7.03
C ALA A 4 -8.24 -19.53 -7.11
N ALA A 5 -8.67 -19.03 -5.96
CA ALA A 5 -9.41 -17.79 -5.85
C ALA A 5 -8.42 -16.62 -5.75
N LEU A 6 -8.67 -15.55 -6.50
CA LEU A 6 -7.87 -14.35 -6.47
C LEU A 6 -8.48 -13.35 -5.50
N GLU A 7 -7.74 -12.91 -4.49
CA GLU A 7 -8.17 -11.87 -3.55
C GLU A 7 -7.31 -10.62 -3.76
N ARG A 8 -7.98 -9.46 -3.92
CA ARG A 8 -7.33 -8.16 -4.15
C ARG A 8 -7.50 -7.30 -2.90
N PHE A 9 -6.42 -6.66 -2.50
CA PHE A 9 -6.40 -5.73 -1.38
C PHE A 9 -5.53 -4.52 -1.74
N THR A 10 -5.68 -3.43 -1.01
CA THR A 10 -4.90 -2.21 -1.22
C THR A 10 -4.26 -1.79 0.09
N VAL A 11 -2.97 -1.47 0.05
CA VAL A 11 -2.24 -0.88 1.16
C VAL A 11 -1.91 0.56 0.80
N ASN A 12 -2.38 1.50 1.61
CA ASN A 12 -2.15 2.93 1.41
C ASN A 12 -1.17 3.44 2.45
N PHE A 13 -0.28 4.35 2.06
CA PHE A 13 0.57 5.13 2.96
C PHE A 13 1.02 6.43 2.28
N THR A 14 1.39 7.42 3.07
CA THR A 14 1.90 8.71 2.57
C THR A 14 3.41 8.78 2.78
N ILE A 15 4.14 9.06 1.70
CA ILE A 15 5.58 9.35 1.74
C ILE A 15 5.76 10.87 1.93
N THR A 16 6.49 11.27 2.97
CA THR A 16 6.67 12.68 3.36
C THR A 16 7.95 13.31 2.84
N ASN A 17 8.89 12.52 2.33
CA ASN A 17 10.17 13.00 1.80
C ASN A 17 10.32 12.79 0.28
N LEU A 18 9.21 12.55 -0.42
CA LEU A 18 9.17 12.39 -1.87
C LEU A 18 8.26 13.46 -2.44
N ARG A 19 8.84 14.31 -3.30
CA ARG A 19 8.06 15.25 -4.10
C ARG A 19 7.47 14.53 -5.30
N TYR A 20 6.23 14.84 -5.62
CA TYR A 20 5.60 14.36 -6.85
C TYR A 20 6.41 14.88 -8.06
N THR A 21 6.93 13.97 -8.88
CA THR A 21 7.53 14.28 -10.17
C THR A 21 6.83 13.49 -11.26
N SER A 22 6.78 14.03 -12.48
CA SER A 22 6.11 13.39 -13.62
C SER A 22 6.66 12.00 -13.96
N ASP A 23 7.89 11.69 -13.53
CA ASP A 23 8.52 10.37 -13.70
C ASP A 23 7.88 9.28 -12.83
N LEU A 24 7.10 9.65 -11.80
CA LEU A 24 6.35 8.74 -10.93
C LEU A 24 4.93 8.47 -11.46
N GLU A 25 4.58 9.04 -12.62
CA GLU A 25 3.25 8.89 -13.21
C GLU A 25 3.07 7.46 -13.73
N ASN A 26 2.23 6.69 -13.04
CA ASN A 26 1.64 5.48 -13.61
C ASN A 26 0.53 5.92 -14.58
N PRO A 27 0.56 5.50 -15.88
CA PRO A 27 -0.46 5.88 -16.87
C PRO A 27 -1.90 5.54 -16.46
N ASP A 28 -2.11 4.60 -15.54
CA ASP A 28 -3.43 4.22 -15.02
C ASP A 28 -3.92 5.05 -13.81
N SER A 29 -3.12 5.99 -13.28
CA SER A 29 -3.33 6.59 -11.95
C SER A 29 -3.39 8.13 -11.89
N ALA A 30 -3.30 8.84 -13.02
CA ALA A 30 -3.07 10.28 -12.98
C ALA A 30 -4.29 11.10 -12.48
N LYS A 31 -4.15 11.73 -11.31
CA LYS A 31 -4.75 13.04 -11.00
C LYS A 31 -3.63 14.00 -10.58
N PRO A 32 -3.14 14.87 -11.49
CA PRO A 32 -2.13 15.85 -11.14
C PRO A 32 -2.80 17.01 -10.40
N GLY A 33 -2.49 17.17 -9.12
CA GLY A 33 -3.00 18.33 -8.37
C GLY A 33 -2.95 18.17 -6.87
N SER A 34 -1.76 18.21 -6.27
CA SER A 34 -1.66 18.82 -4.94
C SER A 34 -0.26 19.37 -4.71
N HIS A 35 -0.22 20.68 -4.48
CA HIS A 35 0.94 21.41 -4.00
C HIS A 35 1.18 21.06 -2.53
N ARG A 36 1.65 19.84 -2.28
CA ARG A 36 2.07 19.36 -0.97
C ARG A 36 3.40 18.65 -1.16
N ASP A 37 4.36 18.88 -0.27
CA ASP A 37 5.64 18.17 -0.23
C ASP A 37 5.47 16.66 0.13
N GLU A 38 4.30 16.08 -0.10
CA GLU A 38 3.87 14.75 0.31
C GLU A 38 3.37 13.99 -0.92
N THR A 39 3.86 12.76 -1.12
CA THR A 39 3.38 11.86 -2.16
C THR A 39 2.58 10.73 -1.51
N ARG A 40 1.27 10.70 -1.76
CA ARG A 40 0.44 9.57 -1.37
C ARG A 40 0.68 8.39 -2.30
N VAL A 41 0.87 7.21 -1.74
CA VAL A 41 1.11 5.96 -2.47
C VAL A 41 0.01 4.96 -2.11
N ASP A 42 -0.69 4.48 -3.14
CA ASP A 42 -1.64 3.37 -3.01
C ASP A 42 -1.02 2.14 -3.70
N ALA A 43 -0.65 1.13 -2.91
CA ALA A 43 -0.10 -0.13 -3.40
C ALA A 43 -1.23 -1.16 -3.53
N VAL A 44 -1.62 -1.46 -4.76
CA VAL A 44 -2.62 -2.50 -5.06
C VAL A 44 -1.92 -3.85 -5.09
N CYS A 45 -2.30 -4.73 -4.17
CA CYS A 45 -1.76 -6.07 -4.07
C CYS A 45 -2.83 -7.10 -4.43
N THR A 46 -2.43 -8.13 -5.15
CA THR A 46 -3.29 -9.24 -5.54
C THR A 46 -2.60 -10.51 -5.11
N TYR A 47 -3.28 -11.36 -4.35
CA TYR A 47 -2.74 -12.65 -3.94
C TYR A 47 -3.68 -13.78 -4.32
N SER A 48 -3.10 -14.87 -4.79
CA SER A 48 -3.82 -16.10 -5.10
C SER A 48 -3.89 -16.94 -3.84
N LYS A 49 -5.10 -17.39 -3.49
CA LYS A 49 -5.32 -18.33 -2.39
C LYS A 49 -6.15 -19.51 -2.82
N GLU A 50 -6.03 -20.60 -2.08
CA GLU A 50 -6.96 -21.71 -2.24
C GLU A 50 -8.39 -21.25 -1.92
N PRO A 51 -9.43 -21.70 -2.64
CA PRO A 51 -10.81 -21.29 -2.39
C PRO A 51 -11.29 -21.59 -0.97
N SER A 52 -10.70 -22.59 -0.32
CA SER A 52 -10.96 -22.99 1.07
C SER A 52 -10.12 -22.24 2.10
N ALA A 53 -9.17 -21.41 1.67
CA ALA A 53 -8.31 -20.66 2.57
C ALA A 53 -9.11 -19.55 3.27
N ALA A 54 -8.70 -19.26 4.52
CA ALA A 54 -9.31 -18.20 5.31
C ALA A 54 -9.27 -16.83 4.57
N PRO A 55 -10.19 -15.90 4.88
CA PRO A 55 -10.08 -14.51 4.46
C PRO A 55 -8.74 -13.90 4.89
N LEU A 56 -8.28 -12.88 4.15
CA LEU A 56 -7.08 -12.15 4.53
C LEU A 56 -7.24 -11.54 5.93
N ASP A 57 -6.31 -11.83 6.83
CA ASP A 57 -6.21 -11.15 8.12
C ASP A 57 -5.65 -9.74 7.92
N ARG A 58 -6.54 -8.78 7.69
CA ARG A 58 -6.19 -7.37 7.43
C ARG A 58 -5.48 -6.74 8.63
N VAL A 59 -5.81 -7.15 9.85
CA VAL A 59 -5.20 -6.63 11.08
C VAL A 59 -3.80 -7.20 11.23
N GLY A 60 -3.64 -8.51 11.04
CA GLY A 60 -2.32 -9.16 11.00
C GLY A 60 -1.43 -8.56 9.92
N LEU A 61 -1.98 -8.32 8.72
CA LEU A 61 -1.26 -7.66 7.62
C LEU A 61 -0.85 -6.24 8.00
N TYR A 62 -1.74 -5.44 8.60
CA TYR A 62 -1.41 -4.11 9.10
C TYR A 62 -0.23 -4.14 10.07
N HIS A 63 -0.23 -5.06 11.05
CA HIS A 63 0.88 -5.21 11.99
C HIS A 63 2.18 -5.63 11.30
N GLN A 64 2.11 -6.53 10.32
CA GLN A 64 3.27 -6.96 9.56
C GLN A 64 3.87 -5.80 8.75
N VAL A 65 3.04 -5.01 8.07
CA VAL A 65 3.47 -3.83 7.32
C VAL A 65 4.06 -2.79 8.27
N SER A 66 3.39 -2.50 9.40
CA SER A 66 3.87 -1.59 10.44
C SER A 66 5.26 -2.00 10.94
N ASN A 67 5.46 -3.28 11.28
CA ASN A 67 6.76 -3.79 11.74
C ASN A 67 7.84 -3.63 10.66
N LYS A 68 7.53 -4.01 9.40
CA LYS A 68 8.46 -3.89 8.27
C LYS A 68 8.79 -2.44 7.90
N THR A 69 7.98 -1.48 8.32
CA THR A 69 8.14 -0.04 8.08
C THR A 69 8.62 0.74 9.31
N ARG A 70 9.27 0.06 10.26
CA ARG A 70 9.76 0.66 11.52
C ARG A 70 8.66 1.43 12.27
N GLY A 71 7.48 0.81 12.38
CA GLY A 71 6.31 1.45 12.96
C GLY A 71 5.73 2.55 12.07
N ILE A 72 5.68 2.32 10.74
CA ILE A 72 5.06 3.24 9.77
C ILE A 72 5.84 4.55 9.62
N THR A 73 7.11 4.60 10.03
CA THR A 73 7.92 5.82 9.92
C THR A 73 8.88 5.78 8.74
N GLN A 74 9.25 4.60 8.26
CA GLN A 74 10.27 4.47 7.23
C GLN A 74 10.12 3.18 6.40
N LEU A 75 10.13 3.34 5.07
CA LEU A 75 10.21 2.24 4.10
C LEU A 75 11.44 2.44 3.21
N GLY A 76 12.55 1.77 3.55
CA GLY A 76 13.81 1.92 2.83
C GLY A 76 14.31 3.38 2.88
N PRO A 77 14.49 4.07 1.73
CA PRO A 77 14.91 5.47 1.69
C PRO A 77 13.76 6.47 1.94
N TYR A 78 12.51 6.00 2.05
CA TYR A 78 11.34 6.84 2.16
C TYR A 78 10.88 7.00 3.60
N SER A 79 10.61 8.24 4.00
CA SER A 79 9.96 8.60 5.25
C SER A 79 8.45 8.54 5.07
N LEU A 80 7.76 7.96 6.04
CA LEU A 80 6.32 7.74 5.98
C LEU A 80 5.59 8.57 7.03
N ASP A 81 4.36 8.98 6.73
CA ASP A 81 3.43 9.48 7.73
C ASP A 81 2.88 8.31 8.55
N LYS A 82 3.19 8.31 9.85
CA LYS A 82 2.83 7.25 10.80
C LYS A 82 1.32 6.97 10.87
N ASP A 83 0.49 7.97 10.58
CA ASP A 83 -0.97 7.89 10.72
C ASP A 83 -1.66 7.55 9.38
N SER A 84 -0.87 7.38 8.31
CA SER A 84 -1.38 7.20 6.94
C SER A 84 -1.58 5.75 6.51
N LEU A 85 -1.04 4.77 7.25
CA LEU A 85 -1.13 3.36 6.86
C LEU A 85 -2.57 2.86 6.96
N TYR A 86 -3.08 2.30 5.86
CA TYR A 86 -4.41 1.71 5.83
C TYR A 86 -4.48 0.51 4.88
N VAL A 87 -5.21 -0.54 5.28
CA VAL A 87 -5.35 -1.79 4.51
C VAL A 87 -6.82 -2.00 4.16
N ASN A 88 -7.13 -2.01 2.86
CA ASN A 88 -8.47 -2.24 2.30
C ASN A 88 -8.57 -3.60 1.62
N GLY A 89 -9.77 -4.18 1.60
CA GLY A 89 -10.11 -5.37 0.81
C GLY A 89 -11.62 -5.52 0.63
#